data_AF-A0A1L3J935-F1
#
_entry.id   AF-A0A1L3J935-F1
#
_cell.length_a   1.000
_cell.length_b   1.000
_cell.length_c   1.000
_cell.angle_alpha   90.00
_cell.angle_beta   90.00
_cell.angle_gamma   90.00
#
_symmetry.space_group_name_H-M   'P 1'
#
loop_
_entity.id
_entity.type
_entity.pdbx_description
1 polymer ?
#
loop_
_entity_poly.entity_id
_entity_poly.type
_entity_poly.pdbx_seq_one_letter_code
_entity_poly.pdbx_strand_id
1 'polypeptide(L)'
;MMMHRPTPLLFYVYMAALISCAPINAAPNITQEHAANGTDSGKTLTQQPRIYSNMEEVYFDAEAKKNPAPWLSIRAAISPTNEKFEFIDAFGNIIAPPENVDILGVNDDEITLQIGGEENGEAGRTTTLIRANPVSCWSAVKKATPVSEDAQASISSNDDWIFAANLKLHDQGGRTKLGGGDSGAPETILRVRRVMWPVGSSNKPSLVLYVFTSDNPQSAVSYSWADIDAKRIGINLRWMQASCTVEPAE
;
A
#
# COMPACT_ATOMS: atom_id res chain seq x y z
N MET A 1 54.72 31.74 40.74
CA MET A 1 53.42 32.16 40.17
C MET A 1 53.17 31.36 38.90
N MET A 2 52.53 30.21 39.02
CA MET A 2 51.92 29.43 37.93
C MET A 2 50.93 28.47 38.61
N MET A 3 49.64 28.77 38.48
CA MET A 3 48.54 27.99 39.06
C MET A 3 48.15 26.88 38.08
N HIS A 4 48.20 25.63 38.54
CA HIS A 4 47.48 24.51 37.94
C HIS A 4 46.01 24.57 38.33
N ARG A 5 45.11 24.40 37.36
CA ARG A 5 43.69 24.10 37.58
C ARG A 5 43.44 22.63 37.24
N PRO A 6 42.66 21.89 38.05
CA PRO A 6 42.19 20.55 37.68
C PRO A 6 40.85 20.62 36.93
N THR A 7 40.70 19.73 35.96
CA THR A 7 39.49 19.48 35.17
C THR A 7 38.57 18.50 35.94
N PRO A 8 37.25 18.71 36.02
CA PRO A 8 36.36 17.73 36.62
C PRO A 8 35.89 16.69 35.58
N LEU A 9 35.98 15.41 35.96
CA LEU A 9 35.31 14.29 35.28
C LEU A 9 33.79 14.34 35.56
N LEU A 10 32.98 14.39 34.51
CA LEU A 10 31.55 14.07 34.59
C LEU A 10 31.39 12.54 34.54
N PHE A 11 30.86 11.96 35.62
CA PHE A 11 30.33 10.60 35.63
C PHE A 11 28.91 10.62 35.04
N TYR A 12 28.71 9.95 33.91
CA TYR A 12 27.38 9.61 33.40
C TYR A 12 26.90 8.32 34.09
N VAL A 13 25.80 8.43 34.85
CA VAL A 13 25.09 7.28 35.43
C VAL A 13 24.19 6.69 34.33
N TYR A 14 24.50 5.47 33.89
CA TYR A 14 23.60 4.66 33.08
C TYR A 14 22.53 4.04 33.98
N MET A 15 21.28 4.49 33.87
CA MET A 15 20.14 3.74 34.41
C MET A 15 19.74 2.67 33.40
N ALA A 16 19.95 1.40 33.77
CA ALA A 16 19.41 0.25 33.06
C ALA A 16 17.93 0.09 33.44
N ALA A 17 17.02 0.34 32.50
CA ALA A 17 15.61 -0.01 32.65
C ALA A 17 15.43 -1.49 32.30
N LEU A 18 15.09 -2.31 33.31
CA LEU A 18 14.63 -3.68 33.12
C LEU A 18 13.22 -3.66 32.54
N ILE A 19 13.11 -3.92 31.23
CA ILE A 19 11.83 -4.17 30.56
C ILE A 19 11.49 -5.64 30.79
N SER A 20 10.49 -5.87 31.64
CA SER A 20 9.84 -7.17 31.84
C SER A 20 9.16 -7.62 30.56
N CYS A 21 9.53 -8.79 30.05
CA CYS A 21 8.81 -9.49 28.99
C CYS A 21 7.57 -10.16 29.59
N ALA A 22 6.38 -9.59 29.31
CA ALA A 22 5.12 -10.31 29.47
C ALA A 22 4.78 -11.06 28.17
N PRO A 23 4.23 -12.28 28.24
CA PRO A 23 3.85 -13.03 27.06
C PRO A 23 2.69 -12.36 26.31
N ILE A 24 2.85 -12.25 25.00
CA ILE A 24 1.84 -11.80 24.04
C ILE A 24 0.71 -12.85 24.04
N ASN A 25 -0.43 -12.51 24.63
CA ASN A 25 -1.66 -13.26 24.46
C ASN A 25 -2.12 -13.14 23.00
N ALA A 26 -2.44 -14.27 22.40
CA ALA A 26 -3.01 -14.37 21.06
C ALA A 26 -4.25 -13.48 20.93
N ALA A 27 -4.27 -12.63 19.91
CA ALA A 27 -5.43 -11.83 19.56
C ALA A 27 -6.60 -12.75 19.16
N PRO A 28 -7.84 -12.46 19.59
CA PRO A 28 -9.01 -13.20 19.14
C PRO A 28 -9.27 -12.93 17.66
N ASN A 29 -9.50 -13.99 16.89
CA ASN A 29 -10.01 -13.95 15.53
C ASN A 29 -11.44 -13.40 15.56
N ILE A 30 -11.62 -12.09 15.40
CA ILE A 30 -12.94 -11.49 15.24
C ILE A 30 -13.28 -11.57 13.75
N THR A 31 -14.01 -12.62 13.38
CA THR A 31 -14.67 -12.71 12.07
C THR A 31 -16.07 -12.13 12.27
N GLN A 32 -16.37 -10.99 11.65
CA GLN A 32 -17.74 -10.47 11.64
C GLN A 32 -18.52 -11.19 10.52
N GLU A 33 -19.37 -12.15 10.89
CA GLU A 33 -20.37 -12.72 10.00
C GLU A 33 -21.53 -11.72 9.86
N HIS A 34 -21.72 -11.18 8.66
CA HIS A 34 -22.92 -10.42 8.31
C HIS A 34 -23.88 -11.34 7.54
N ALA A 35 -25.10 -11.51 8.06
CA ALA A 35 -26.15 -12.27 7.40
C ALA A 35 -26.86 -11.39 6.35
N ALA A 36 -26.63 -11.67 5.07
CA ALA A 36 -27.35 -11.05 3.97
C ALA A 36 -28.75 -11.70 3.78
N ASN A 37 -29.80 -10.88 3.81
CA ASN A 37 -31.17 -11.27 3.43
C ASN A 37 -31.42 -10.88 1.95
N GLY A 38 -31.68 -11.84 1.06
CA GLY A 38 -32.42 -11.59 -0.20
C GLY A 38 -31.92 -12.24 -1.50
N THR A 39 -32.58 -13.34 -1.87
CA THR A 39 -32.99 -13.86 -3.21
C THR A 39 -32.16 -13.62 -4.50
N ASP A 40 -31.56 -14.73 -4.96
CA ASP A 40 -31.51 -15.33 -6.32
C ASP A 40 -31.11 -14.51 -7.57
N SER A 41 -29.91 -14.80 -8.11
CA SER A 41 -29.78 -15.41 -9.44
C SER A 41 -28.39 -16.03 -9.62
N GLY A 42 -28.37 -17.31 -10.00
CA GLY A 42 -27.18 -18.16 -10.07
C GLY A 42 -26.03 -17.63 -10.94
N LYS A 43 -24.94 -17.28 -10.26
CA LYS A 43 -23.56 -17.58 -10.66
C LYS A 43 -22.84 -18.01 -9.39
N THR A 44 -22.65 -19.31 -9.19
CA THR A 44 -21.78 -19.82 -8.12
C THR A 44 -20.34 -19.52 -8.51
N LEU A 45 -19.93 -18.26 -8.33
CA LEU A 45 -18.55 -17.86 -8.39
C LEU A 45 -17.86 -18.56 -7.21
N THR A 46 -17.01 -19.54 -7.49
CA THR A 46 -15.86 -19.82 -6.63
C THR A 46 -14.94 -18.62 -6.76
N GLN A 47 -15.37 -17.49 -6.18
CA GLN A 47 -14.83 -16.18 -6.44
C GLN A 47 -13.55 -16.05 -5.63
N GLN A 48 -12.41 -16.06 -6.32
CA GLN A 48 -11.14 -15.66 -5.71
C GLN A 48 -11.36 -14.35 -4.94
N PRO A 49 -10.82 -14.21 -3.71
CA PRO A 49 -10.96 -12.97 -2.95
C PRO A 49 -10.53 -11.78 -3.79
N ARG A 50 -11.35 -10.73 -3.78
CA ARG A 50 -11.11 -9.50 -4.56
C ARG A 50 -10.75 -8.36 -3.63
N ILE A 51 -9.98 -7.41 -4.14
CA ILE A 51 -9.58 -6.23 -3.38
C ILE A 51 -10.45 -5.06 -3.84
N TYR A 52 -10.91 -4.24 -2.91
CA TYR A 52 -11.67 -3.02 -3.13
C TYR A 52 -11.01 -1.87 -2.37
N SER A 53 -10.93 -0.66 -2.93
CA SER A 53 -10.40 0.50 -2.22
C SER A 53 -11.04 1.81 -2.68
N ASN A 54 -11.07 2.81 -1.81
CA ASN A 54 -11.58 4.15 -2.09
C ASN A 54 -10.48 5.16 -2.50
N MET A 55 -9.34 4.69 -3.04
CA MET A 55 -8.18 5.53 -3.36
C MET A 55 -8.51 6.79 -4.19
N GLU A 56 -9.45 6.71 -5.12
CA GLU A 56 -9.86 7.87 -5.93
C GLU A 56 -10.57 8.93 -5.12
N GLU A 57 -11.53 8.55 -4.27
CA GLU A 57 -12.25 9.47 -3.38
C GLU A 57 -11.27 10.22 -2.47
N VAL A 58 -10.35 9.48 -1.84
CA VAL A 58 -9.31 10.07 -0.97
C VAL A 58 -8.48 11.10 -1.73
N TYR A 59 -8.06 10.78 -2.95
CA TYR A 59 -7.22 11.65 -3.76
C TYR A 59 -7.97 12.90 -4.23
N PHE A 60 -9.18 12.73 -4.79
CA PHE A 60 -9.92 13.84 -5.38
C PHE A 60 -10.54 14.76 -4.33
N ASP A 61 -10.86 14.25 -3.14
CA ASP A 61 -11.21 15.13 -2.01
C ASP A 61 -10.04 16.02 -1.62
N ALA A 62 -8.84 15.46 -1.49
CA ALA A 62 -7.65 16.22 -1.15
C ALA A 62 -7.33 17.27 -2.23
N GLU A 63 -7.41 16.90 -3.51
CA GLU A 63 -7.23 17.82 -4.65
C GLU A 63 -8.28 18.94 -4.65
N ALA A 64 -9.54 18.61 -4.34
CA ALA A 64 -10.63 19.56 -4.20
C ALA A 64 -10.59 20.38 -2.89
N LYS A 65 -9.54 20.21 -2.06
CA LYS A 65 -9.39 20.85 -0.74
C LYS A 65 -10.56 20.58 0.22
N LYS A 66 -11.23 19.44 0.06
CA LYS A 66 -12.19 18.90 1.01
C LYS A 66 -11.45 18.13 2.10
N ASN A 67 -12.16 17.79 3.19
CA ASN A 67 -11.64 16.81 4.14
C ASN A 67 -11.65 15.42 3.47
N PRO A 68 -10.48 14.81 3.21
CA PRO A 68 -10.44 13.52 2.51
C PRO A 68 -11.04 12.41 3.37
N ALA A 69 -11.73 11.47 2.72
CA ALA A 69 -12.08 10.21 3.34
C ALA A 69 -10.80 9.52 3.88
N PRO A 70 -10.87 8.75 4.98
CA PRO A 70 -9.77 7.87 5.33
C PRO A 70 -9.59 6.84 4.20
N TRP A 71 -8.34 6.50 3.91
CA TRP A 71 -8.05 5.46 2.94
C TRP A 71 -8.41 4.10 3.51
N LEU A 72 -9.26 3.37 2.79
CA LEU A 72 -9.71 2.03 3.13
C LEU A 72 -9.41 1.08 1.98
N SER A 73 -9.10 -0.17 2.35
CA SER A 73 -9.01 -1.28 1.42
C SER A 73 -9.51 -2.55 2.09
N ILE A 74 -10.33 -3.31 1.36
CA ILE A 74 -10.96 -4.53 1.83
C ILE A 74 -10.64 -5.65 0.83
N ARG A 75 -10.18 -6.78 1.35
CA ARG A 75 -10.19 -8.05 0.65
C ARG A 75 -11.48 -8.78 0.99
N ALA A 76 -12.35 -8.97 -0.01
CA ALA A 76 -13.64 -9.61 0.16
C ALA A 76 -13.69 -10.93 -0.60
N ALA A 77 -14.09 -12.00 0.09
CA ALA A 77 -14.56 -13.23 -0.54
C ALA A 77 -16.10 -13.18 -0.51
N ILE A 78 -16.68 -12.72 -1.62
CA ILE A 78 -18.13 -12.58 -1.78
C ILE A 78 -18.66 -13.93 -2.25
N SER A 79 -19.58 -14.53 -1.50
CA SER A 79 -20.29 -15.74 -1.92
C SER A 79 -21.75 -15.66 -1.50
N PRO A 80 -22.66 -16.39 -2.19
CA PRO A 80 -24.09 -16.38 -1.85
C PRO A 80 -24.42 -16.83 -0.43
N THR A 81 -23.49 -17.54 0.23
CA THR A 81 -23.74 -18.22 1.51
C THR A 81 -22.86 -17.70 2.65
N ASN A 82 -21.81 -16.95 2.34
CA ASN A 82 -20.90 -16.40 3.33
C ASN A 82 -20.09 -15.26 2.71
N GLU A 83 -20.10 -14.10 3.38
CA GLU A 83 -19.26 -12.98 3.00
C GLU A 83 -18.14 -12.85 4.03
N LYS A 84 -16.90 -12.86 3.55
CA LYS A 84 -15.73 -12.62 4.41
C LYS A 84 -15.04 -11.33 3.99
N PHE A 85 -14.95 -10.38 4.91
CA PHE A 85 -14.27 -9.11 4.71
C PHE A 85 -13.01 -9.04 5.58
N GLU A 86 -11.87 -8.75 4.96
CA GLU A 86 -10.60 -8.51 5.63
C GLU A 86 -10.14 -7.11 5.28
N PHE A 87 -10.02 -6.22 6.27
CA PHE A 87 -9.39 -4.92 6.05
C PHE A 87 -7.91 -5.12 5.83
N ILE A 88 -7.35 -4.44 4.84
CA ILE A 88 -5.94 -4.54 4.48
C ILE A 88 -5.28 -3.16 4.37
N ASP A 89 -3.99 -3.09 4.70
CA ASP A 89 -3.17 -1.92 4.43
C ASP A 89 -2.82 -1.80 2.93
N ALA A 90 -2.11 -0.73 2.58
CA ALA A 90 -1.69 -0.48 1.20
C ALA A 90 -0.72 -1.56 0.65
N PHE A 91 -0.13 -2.40 1.49
CA PHE A 91 0.77 -3.49 1.10
C PHE A 91 0.08 -4.86 1.11
N GLY A 92 -1.21 -4.91 1.41
CA GLY A 92 -2.02 -6.13 1.44
C GLY A 92 -1.94 -6.92 2.74
N ASN A 93 -1.38 -6.36 3.81
CA ASN A 93 -1.38 -6.96 5.14
C ASN A 93 -2.74 -6.76 5.81
N ILE A 94 -3.23 -7.78 6.51
CA ILE A 94 -4.49 -7.68 7.27
C ILE A 94 -4.30 -6.72 8.44
N ILE A 95 -5.25 -5.82 8.62
CA ILE A 95 -5.33 -4.87 9.73
C ILE A 95 -6.66 -5.03 10.47
N ALA A 96 -6.73 -4.51 11.70
CA ALA A 96 -8.00 -4.43 12.41
C ALA A 96 -8.99 -3.56 11.60
N PRO A 97 -10.29 -3.91 11.58
CA PRO A 97 -11.32 -3.03 11.06
C PRO A 97 -11.24 -1.66 11.76
N PRO A 98 -11.38 -0.54 11.03
CA PRO A 98 -11.54 0.76 11.66
C PRO A 98 -12.81 0.78 12.51
N GLU A 99 -12.79 1.58 13.57
CA GLU A 99 -13.97 1.79 14.42
C GLU A 99 -15.09 2.47 13.62
N ASN A 100 -16.35 2.12 13.94
CA ASN A 100 -17.55 2.71 13.35
C ASN A 100 -17.60 2.60 11.82
N VAL A 101 -17.31 1.41 11.28
CA VAL A 101 -17.46 1.12 9.85
C VAL A 101 -18.55 0.08 9.64
N ASP A 102 -19.59 0.46 8.91
CA ASP A 102 -20.70 -0.42 8.55
C ASP A 102 -20.71 -0.68 7.04
N ILE A 103 -20.92 -1.94 6.66
CA ILE A 103 -21.08 -2.32 5.25
C ILE A 103 -22.55 -2.11 4.86
N LEU A 104 -22.82 -1.14 3.98
CA LEU A 104 -24.17 -0.79 3.53
C LEU A 104 -24.61 -1.57 2.30
N GLY A 105 -23.66 -1.99 1.45
CA GLY A 105 -23.98 -2.69 0.21
C GLY A 105 -22.73 -3.27 -0.45
N VAL A 106 -22.92 -4.41 -1.10
CA VAL A 106 -21.84 -5.19 -1.73
C VAL A 106 -22.31 -5.64 -3.10
N ASN A 107 -21.49 -5.44 -4.12
CA ASN A 107 -21.68 -6.03 -5.44
C ASN A 107 -20.33 -6.44 -6.06
N ASP A 108 -20.36 -6.91 -7.30
CA ASP A 108 -19.16 -7.44 -7.97
C ASP A 108 -18.04 -6.39 -8.10
N ASP A 109 -18.41 -5.13 -8.30
CA ASP A 109 -17.51 -4.04 -8.67
C ASP A 109 -17.28 -3.02 -7.54
N GLU A 110 -18.17 -2.97 -6.54
CA GLU A 110 -18.15 -1.93 -5.51
C GLU A 110 -18.60 -2.46 -4.13
N ILE A 111 -18.02 -1.88 -3.08
CA ILE A 111 -18.49 -2.01 -1.69
C ILE A 111 -18.79 -0.62 -1.15
N THR A 112 -20.01 -0.39 -0.68
CA THR A 112 -20.42 0.87 -0.05
C THR A 112 -20.35 0.73 1.46
N LEU A 113 -19.66 1.66 2.11
CA LEU A 113 -19.49 1.69 3.56
C LEU A 113 -20.03 3.00 4.14
N GLN A 114 -20.48 2.94 5.39
CA GLN A 114 -20.59 4.11 6.26
C GLN A 114 -19.38 4.14 7.19
N ILE A 115 -18.78 5.33 7.37
CA ILE A 115 -17.65 5.56 8.25
C ILE A 115 -18.05 6.63 9.28
N GLY A 116 -17.88 6.30 10.55
CA GLY A 116 -18.30 7.15 11.66
C GLY A 116 -19.82 7.23 11.79
N GLY A 117 -20.25 8.02 12.76
CA GLY A 117 -21.65 8.13 13.15
C GLY A 117 -21.94 7.39 14.46
N GLU A 118 -22.88 7.95 15.20
CA GLU A 118 -23.54 7.43 16.41
C GLU A 118 -22.77 7.36 17.75
N GLU A 119 -21.62 8.03 17.92
CA GLU A 119 -21.16 8.38 19.29
C GLU A 119 -21.58 9.79 19.74
N ASN A 120 -21.82 10.73 18.81
CA ASN A 120 -22.15 12.14 19.15
C ASN A 120 -23.20 12.81 18.25
N GLY A 121 -23.97 12.03 17.47
CA GLY A 121 -24.99 12.58 16.55
C GLY A 121 -24.44 13.27 15.30
N GLU A 122 -23.13 13.13 15.01
CA GLU A 122 -22.55 13.51 13.73
C GLU A 122 -23.03 12.56 12.62
N ALA A 123 -23.35 13.11 11.45
CA ALA A 123 -23.69 12.31 10.29
C ALA A 123 -22.44 11.54 9.82
N GLY A 124 -22.51 10.21 9.83
CA GLY A 124 -21.48 9.35 9.25
C GLY A 124 -21.25 9.67 7.76
N ARG A 125 -20.05 9.37 7.26
CA ARG A 125 -19.68 9.55 5.85
C ARG A 125 -19.91 8.26 5.07
N THR A 126 -20.64 8.33 3.97
CA THR A 126 -20.68 7.22 3.00
C THR A 126 -19.47 7.27 2.07
N THR A 127 -18.78 6.14 1.89
CA THR A 127 -17.68 5.95 0.92
C THR A 127 -17.98 4.75 0.03
N THR A 128 -17.45 4.77 -1.19
CA THR A 128 -17.52 3.62 -2.12
C THR A 128 -16.12 3.13 -2.43
N LEU A 129 -15.88 1.85 -2.16
CA LEU A 129 -14.64 1.16 -2.50
C LEU A 129 -14.82 0.48 -3.85
N ILE A 130 -13.97 0.83 -4.81
CA ILE A 130 -14.00 0.29 -6.17
C ILE A 130 -13.12 -0.95 -6.24
N ARG A 131 -13.58 -1.97 -6.96
CA ARG A 131 -12.83 -3.20 -7.23
C ARG A 131 -11.51 -2.88 -7.92
N ALA A 132 -10.45 -3.43 -7.35
CA ALA A 132 -9.11 -3.35 -7.88
C ALA A 132 -8.81 -4.51 -8.82
N ASN A 133 -8.06 -4.22 -9.89
CA ASN A 133 -7.45 -5.25 -10.71
C ASN A 133 -6.11 -5.65 -10.09
N PRO A 134 -5.81 -6.96 -9.99
CA PRO A 134 -4.50 -7.41 -9.57
C PRO A 134 -3.42 -6.93 -10.53
N VAL A 135 -2.25 -6.61 -9.98
CA VAL A 135 -1.09 -6.17 -10.75
C VAL A 135 0.13 -6.97 -10.31
N SER A 136 0.89 -7.46 -11.29
CA SER A 136 2.16 -8.16 -11.07
C SER A 136 3.30 -7.36 -11.70
N CYS A 137 4.34 -7.08 -10.93
CA CYS A 137 5.50 -6.33 -11.41
C CYS A 137 6.80 -7.13 -11.27
N TRP A 138 7.79 -6.73 -12.05
CA TRP A 138 9.20 -6.91 -11.68
C TRP A 138 9.82 -5.54 -11.40
N SER A 139 10.83 -5.51 -10.55
CA SER A 139 11.60 -4.32 -10.25
C SER A 139 13.08 -4.65 -10.05
N ALA A 140 13.94 -3.71 -10.44
CA ALA A 140 15.38 -3.74 -10.22
C ALA A 140 15.83 -2.40 -9.62
N VAL A 141 16.60 -2.42 -8.55
CA VAL A 141 17.13 -1.21 -7.90
C VAL A 141 18.65 -1.31 -7.78
N LYS A 142 19.36 -0.25 -8.16
CA LYS A 142 20.82 -0.21 -8.06
C LYS A 142 21.25 -0.12 -6.59
N LYS A 143 22.27 -0.88 -6.20
CA LYS A 143 22.89 -0.79 -4.88
C LYS A 143 23.59 0.57 -4.71
N ALA A 144 23.53 1.12 -3.50
CA ALA A 144 24.16 2.40 -3.15
C ALA A 144 25.64 2.25 -2.80
N THR A 145 26.09 1.06 -2.40
CA THR A 145 27.47 0.82 -1.99
C THR A 145 28.42 0.88 -3.21
N PRO A 146 29.43 1.77 -3.20
CA PRO A 146 30.51 1.66 -4.15
C PRO A 146 31.28 0.37 -3.83
N VAL A 147 31.43 -0.49 -4.83
CA VAL A 147 32.41 -1.57 -4.78
C VAL A 147 33.77 -0.92 -4.48
N SER A 148 34.53 -1.42 -3.51
CA SER A 148 35.91 -0.95 -3.32
C SER A 148 36.70 -1.16 -4.62
N GLU A 149 37.64 -0.25 -4.94
CA GLU A 149 38.46 -0.34 -6.16
C GLU A 149 39.12 -1.73 -6.34
N ASP A 150 39.46 -2.38 -5.22
CA ASP A 150 40.06 -3.72 -5.19
C ASP A 150 39.09 -4.86 -5.58
N ALA A 151 37.78 -4.65 -5.48
CA ALA A 151 36.74 -5.61 -5.90
C ALA A 151 36.20 -5.31 -7.30
N GLN A 152 36.63 -4.22 -7.94
CA GLN A 152 36.26 -3.85 -9.32
C GLN A 152 36.80 -4.85 -10.36
N ALA A 153 37.87 -5.59 -10.03
CA ALA A 153 38.51 -6.56 -10.91
C ALA A 153 37.86 -7.96 -10.92
N SER A 154 36.91 -8.26 -10.01
CA SER A 154 36.25 -9.57 -9.92
C SER A 154 34.74 -9.55 -10.17
N ILE A 155 34.15 -8.42 -10.57
CA ILE A 155 32.71 -8.32 -10.79
C ILE A 155 32.37 -8.70 -12.22
N SER A 156 31.94 -9.94 -12.40
CA SER A 156 31.10 -10.31 -13.52
C SER A 156 29.80 -9.51 -13.47
N SER A 157 29.38 -9.00 -14.62
CA SER A 157 28.29 -8.06 -14.84
C SER A 157 26.89 -8.52 -14.37
N ASN A 158 26.61 -8.52 -13.06
CA ASN A 158 25.25 -8.55 -12.49
C ASN A 158 25.11 -8.18 -10.99
N ASP A 159 26.19 -7.87 -10.27
CA ASP A 159 26.15 -7.69 -8.81
C ASP A 159 25.71 -6.29 -8.33
N ASP A 160 25.53 -5.33 -9.24
CA ASP A 160 25.24 -3.92 -8.91
C ASP A 160 23.75 -3.64 -8.62
N TRP A 161 22.87 -4.62 -8.88
CA TRP A 161 21.42 -4.45 -8.78
C TRP A 161 20.84 -5.49 -7.83
N ILE A 162 19.79 -5.11 -7.11
CA ILE A 162 18.85 -6.07 -6.56
C ILE A 162 17.68 -6.21 -7.52
N PHE A 163 17.12 -7.40 -7.61
CA PHE A 163 16.01 -7.71 -8.50
C PHE A 163 14.95 -8.51 -7.77
N ALA A 164 13.69 -8.21 -8.04
CA ALA A 164 12.56 -9.03 -7.63
C ALA A 164 11.56 -9.16 -8.78
N ALA A 165 11.19 -10.41 -9.06
CA ALA A 165 10.05 -10.74 -9.91
C ALA A 165 8.80 -10.96 -9.06
N ASN A 166 7.62 -10.94 -9.72
CA ASN A 166 6.34 -11.28 -9.13
C ASN A 166 5.95 -10.42 -7.91
N LEU A 167 6.38 -9.17 -7.87
CA LEU A 167 5.91 -8.20 -6.88
C LEU A 167 4.40 -7.96 -7.09
N LYS A 168 3.59 -8.24 -6.07
CA LYS A 168 2.13 -8.15 -6.15
C LYS A 168 1.63 -6.83 -5.57
N LEU A 169 0.69 -6.20 -6.27
CA LEU A 169 -0.10 -5.05 -5.82
C LEU A 169 -1.42 -5.01 -6.62
N HIS A 170 -2.14 -3.89 -6.57
CA HIS A 170 -3.37 -3.68 -7.32
C HIS A 170 -3.49 -2.22 -7.78
N ASP A 171 -4.33 -1.96 -8.78
CA ASP A 171 -4.46 -0.65 -9.44
C ASP A 171 -5.38 0.36 -8.73
N GLN A 172 -5.82 0.06 -7.52
CA GLN A 172 -6.58 0.97 -6.65
C GLN A 172 -5.74 1.44 -5.47
N GLY A 173 -4.47 1.78 -5.74
CA GLY A 173 -3.58 2.36 -4.74
C GLY A 173 -2.75 1.38 -3.92
N GLY A 174 -2.77 0.09 -4.29
CA GLY A 174 -1.90 -0.93 -3.70
C GLY A 174 -0.42 -0.64 -3.95
N ARG A 175 0.42 -1.08 -3.03
CA ARG A 175 1.85 -0.79 -3.00
C ARG A 175 2.67 -2.06 -2.83
N THR A 176 3.88 -2.03 -3.37
CA THR A 176 4.90 -3.06 -3.14
C THR A 176 6.27 -2.40 -2.97
N LYS A 177 7.20 -3.10 -2.32
CA LYS A 177 8.51 -2.56 -1.96
C LYS A 177 9.65 -3.41 -2.51
N LEU A 178 10.78 -2.77 -2.79
CA LEU A 178 12.05 -3.43 -3.08
C LEU A 178 13.22 -2.57 -2.56
N GLY A 179 14.21 -3.20 -1.93
CA GLY A 179 15.35 -2.52 -1.32
C GLY A 179 15.17 -2.25 0.17
N GLY A 180 15.99 -1.35 0.73
CA GLY A 180 16.00 -1.06 2.17
C GLY A 180 16.68 -2.14 3.01
N GLY A 181 16.72 -1.91 4.32
CA GLY A 181 17.40 -2.81 5.28
C GLY A 181 18.82 -3.16 4.84
N ASP A 182 19.15 -4.44 4.87
CA ASP A 182 20.48 -4.97 4.52
C ASP A 182 20.67 -5.27 3.02
N SER A 183 19.74 -4.84 2.16
CA SER A 183 19.80 -5.15 0.71
C SER A 183 20.92 -4.42 -0.04
N GLY A 184 21.53 -3.40 0.57
CA GLY A 184 22.52 -2.53 -0.05
C GLY A 184 21.95 -1.57 -1.11
N ALA A 185 20.63 -1.55 -1.33
CA ALA A 185 19.93 -0.65 -2.24
C ALA A 185 18.93 0.23 -1.48
N PRO A 186 18.63 1.46 -1.98
CA PRO A 186 17.60 2.29 -1.37
C PRO A 186 16.23 1.59 -1.45
N GLU A 187 15.38 1.77 -0.42
CA GLU A 187 14.01 1.30 -0.47
C GLU A 187 13.22 2.09 -1.52
N THR A 188 12.59 1.37 -2.43
CA THR A 188 11.66 1.90 -3.42
C THR A 188 10.28 1.31 -3.19
N ILE A 189 9.27 2.16 -3.37
CA ILE A 189 7.87 1.76 -3.25
C ILE A 189 7.21 2.02 -4.61
N LEU A 190 6.62 0.98 -5.19
CA LEU A 190 5.81 1.10 -6.40
C LEU A 190 4.34 1.21 -6.00
N ARG A 191 3.60 2.06 -6.70
CA ARG A 191 2.13 2.13 -6.62
C ARG A 191 1.55 2.25 -8.02
N VAL A 192 0.57 1.43 -8.33
CA VAL A 192 -0.20 1.56 -9.57
C VAL A 192 -1.57 2.15 -9.26
N ARG A 193 -2.01 3.09 -10.10
CA ARG A 193 -3.37 3.64 -10.06
C ARG A 193 -3.98 3.59 -11.45
N ARG A 194 -5.19 3.05 -11.53
CA ARG A 194 -6.14 3.32 -12.61
C ARG A 194 -6.90 4.57 -12.22
N VAL A 195 -6.64 5.69 -12.89
CA VAL A 195 -7.21 7.00 -12.53
C VAL A 195 -8.38 7.32 -13.46
N MET A 196 -9.57 7.37 -12.88
CA MET A 196 -10.80 7.87 -13.47
C MET A 196 -11.03 9.29 -12.97
N TRP A 197 -11.00 10.27 -13.87
CA TRP A 197 -11.21 11.65 -13.46
C TRP A 197 -12.71 11.92 -13.19
N PRO A 198 -13.03 12.81 -12.22
CA PRO A 198 -14.40 13.19 -11.95
C PRO A 198 -15.10 13.75 -13.18
N VAL A 199 -16.43 13.58 -13.23
CA VAL A 199 -17.28 14.15 -14.29
C VAL A 199 -17.03 15.66 -14.40
N GLY A 200 -16.83 16.13 -15.63
CA GLY A 200 -16.52 17.53 -15.93
C GLY A 200 -15.02 17.85 -15.98
N SER A 201 -14.13 16.91 -15.62
CA SER A 201 -12.70 17.07 -15.85
C SER A 201 -12.35 17.05 -17.35
N SER A 202 -11.35 17.84 -17.75
CA SER A 202 -10.76 17.78 -19.10
C SER A 202 -9.70 16.70 -19.24
N ASN A 203 -9.21 16.15 -18.13
CA ASN A 203 -8.20 15.10 -18.12
C ASN A 203 -8.78 13.77 -18.61
N LYS A 204 -7.96 12.98 -19.28
CA LYS A 204 -8.34 11.64 -19.76
C LYS A 204 -8.00 10.59 -18.69
N PRO A 205 -8.83 9.55 -18.53
CA PRO A 205 -8.48 8.41 -17.70
C PRO A 205 -7.10 7.86 -18.08
N SER A 206 -6.33 7.41 -17.10
CA SER A 206 -4.99 6.87 -17.35
C SER A 206 -4.57 5.82 -16.35
N LEU A 207 -3.71 4.90 -16.79
CA LEU A 207 -2.95 4.02 -15.90
C LEU A 207 -1.65 4.72 -15.51
N VAL A 208 -1.32 4.70 -14.22
CA VAL A 208 -0.18 5.43 -13.67
C VAL A 208 0.65 4.53 -12.78
N LEU A 209 1.96 4.50 -13.03
CA LEU A 209 2.94 3.84 -12.16
C LEU A 209 3.75 4.92 -11.45
N TYR A 210 3.61 4.98 -10.13
CA TYR A 210 4.34 5.89 -9.25
C TYR A 210 5.51 5.18 -8.56
N VAL A 211 6.56 5.94 -8.32
CA VAL A 211 7.74 5.54 -7.55
C VAL A 211 7.86 6.46 -6.35
N PHE A 212 7.96 5.89 -5.16
CA PHE A 212 8.29 6.61 -3.92
C PHE A 212 9.60 6.07 -3.34
N THR A 213 10.21 6.88 -2.50
CA THR A 213 11.32 6.53 -1.65
C THR A 213 10.85 6.49 -0.19
N SER A 214 11.60 5.82 0.69
CA SER A 214 11.20 5.64 2.09
C SER A 214 11.21 6.93 2.91
N ASP A 215 11.98 7.94 2.52
CA ASP A 215 12.03 9.27 3.15
C ASP A 215 10.75 10.09 2.89
N ASN A 216 10.07 9.86 1.76
CA ASN A 216 8.81 10.50 1.43
C ASN A 216 7.81 9.54 0.77
N PRO A 217 7.12 8.69 1.54
CA PRO A 217 6.17 7.72 1.01
C PRO A 217 4.84 8.34 0.54
N GLN A 218 4.68 9.67 0.65
CA GLN A 218 3.45 10.38 0.26
C GLN A 218 3.58 11.13 -1.07
N SER A 219 4.80 11.54 -1.44
CA SER A 219 5.08 12.21 -2.71
C SER A 219 5.93 11.32 -3.61
N ALA A 220 5.45 11.08 -4.83
CA ALA A 220 6.20 10.27 -5.78
C ALA A 220 7.44 11.04 -6.27
N VAL A 221 8.60 10.38 -6.28
CA VAL A 221 9.84 10.91 -6.86
C VAL A 221 9.83 10.83 -8.39
N SER A 222 9.02 9.93 -8.95
CA SER A 222 8.77 9.84 -10.39
C SER A 222 7.48 9.08 -10.68
N TYR A 223 7.00 9.23 -11.91
CA TYR A 223 5.83 8.51 -12.41
C TYR A 223 5.88 8.34 -13.92
N SER A 224 5.13 7.35 -14.42
CA SER A 224 4.86 7.14 -15.84
C SER A 224 3.35 7.00 -16.05
N TRP A 225 2.89 7.35 -17.25
CA TRP A 225 1.49 7.29 -17.66
C TRP A 225 1.35 6.37 -18.86
N ALA A 226 0.23 5.66 -18.93
CA ALA A 226 -0.20 4.88 -20.09
C ALA A 226 -1.71 5.06 -20.30
N ASP A 227 -2.21 4.55 -21.43
CA ASP A 227 -3.64 4.41 -21.66
C ASP A 227 -4.31 3.65 -20.48
N ILE A 228 -5.54 4.01 -20.14
CA ILE A 228 -6.30 3.39 -19.05
C ILE A 228 -6.45 1.87 -19.25
N ASP A 229 -6.51 1.41 -20.50
CA ASP A 229 -6.69 0.01 -20.87
C ASP A 229 -5.37 -0.72 -21.15
N ALA A 230 -4.23 -0.04 -20.99
CA ALA A 230 -2.91 -0.64 -21.16
C ALA A 230 -2.73 -1.85 -20.23
N LYS A 231 -2.28 -2.98 -20.80
CA LYS A 231 -2.00 -4.19 -20.02
C LYS A 231 -0.67 -4.14 -19.30
N ARG A 232 0.24 -3.24 -19.72
CA ARG A 232 1.57 -3.08 -19.17
C ARG A 232 1.98 -1.62 -19.08
N ILE A 233 2.68 -1.27 -18.01
CA ILE A 233 3.29 0.04 -17.80
C ILE A 233 4.68 -0.14 -17.19
N GLY A 234 5.64 0.69 -17.59
CA GLY A 234 7.02 0.58 -17.11
C GLY A 234 7.70 1.93 -16.94
N ILE A 235 8.76 1.92 -16.15
CA ILE A 235 9.56 3.11 -15.83
C ILE A 235 11.05 2.74 -15.73
N ASN A 236 11.92 3.63 -16.19
CA ASN A 236 13.37 3.52 -16.05
C ASN A 236 13.95 4.85 -15.59
N LEU A 237 14.51 4.87 -14.39
CA LEU A 237 15.11 6.04 -13.75
C LEU A 237 16.64 5.97 -13.71
N ARG A 238 17.26 5.05 -14.46
CA ARG A 238 18.70 4.68 -14.43
C ARG A 238 19.21 4.09 -13.12
N TRP A 239 18.63 4.44 -11.97
CA TRP A 239 18.94 3.88 -10.66
C TRP A 239 17.88 2.86 -10.19
N MET A 240 16.71 2.87 -10.83
CA MET A 240 15.63 1.89 -10.64
C MET A 240 14.92 1.64 -11.97
N GLN A 241 14.49 0.40 -12.19
CA GLN A 241 13.64 0.00 -13.31
C GLN A 241 12.50 -0.88 -12.82
N ALA A 242 11.31 -0.69 -13.38
CA ALA A 242 10.18 -1.55 -13.08
C ALA A 242 9.27 -1.68 -14.31
N SER A 243 8.59 -2.83 -14.40
CA SER A 243 7.46 -3.02 -15.30
C SER A 243 6.37 -3.77 -14.57
N CYS A 244 5.14 -3.30 -14.75
CA CYS A 244 3.94 -3.82 -14.12
C CYS A 244 2.94 -4.26 -15.18
N THR A 245 2.27 -5.38 -14.94
CA THR A 245 1.24 -5.97 -15.80
C THR A 245 -0.07 -6.06 -15.02
N VAL A 246 -1.15 -5.55 -15.61
CA VAL A 246 -2.52 -5.67 -15.04
C VAL A 246 -3.09 -7.02 -15.43
N GLU A 247 -3.57 -7.79 -14.46
CA GLU A 247 -4.09 -9.14 -14.66
C GLU A 247 -5.57 -9.14 -15.12
N PRO A 248 -6.00 -10.11 -15.94
CA PRO A 248 -5.20 -11.21 -16.49
C PRO A 248 -4.23 -10.71 -17.57
N ALA A 249 -2.97 -11.14 -17.48
CA ALA A 249 -1.96 -10.93 -18.52
C ALA A 249 -2.36 -11.65 -19.84
N GLU A 250 -1.85 -11.13 -20.96
CA GLU A 250 -1.96 -11.76 -22.30
C GLU A 250 -1.25 -13.11 -22.39
#